data_AF-A0A1F4MRG6-F1
#
_entry.id   AF-A0A1F4MRG6-F1
#
_cell.length_a   1.000
_cell.length_b   1.000
_cell.length_c   1.000
_cell.angle_alpha   90.00
_cell.angle_beta   90.00
_cell.angle_gamma   90.00
#
_symmetry.space_group_name_H-M   'P 1'
#
loop_
_entity.id
_entity.type
_entity.pdbx_description
1 polymer ?
#
loop_
_entity_poly.entity_id
_entity_poly.type
_entity_poly.pdbx_seq_one_letter_code
_entity_poly.pdbx_strand_id
1 'polypeptide(L)'
;MKIIENVLRIIVVLLLLFVLIQNSGQRINLFLFTLSYSEINLAIVLLITLGFGAILGALLLSFSLIHSHNEVRQLQKKNRQLIKELENLRNISIDEIPDEGSKDKDQNQSQ
;
A
#
# COMPACT_ATOMS: atom_id res chain seq x y z
N MET A 1 -5.19 0.35 -19.34
CA MET A 1 -6.59 0.59 -19.79
C MET A 1 -7.42 -0.48 -19.12
N LYS A 2 -8.44 -0.11 -18.34
CA LYS A 2 -9.18 -1.05 -17.47
C LYS A 2 -9.72 -2.28 -18.21
N ILE A 3 -10.09 -2.14 -19.49
CA ILE A 3 -10.53 -3.25 -20.34
C ILE A 3 -9.40 -4.24 -20.65
N ILE A 4 -8.22 -3.75 -21.04
CA ILE A 4 -7.05 -4.60 -21.36
C ILE A 4 -6.60 -5.41 -20.13
N GLU A 5 -6.60 -4.78 -18.95
CA GLU A 5 -6.28 -5.44 -17.68
C GLU A 5 -7.29 -6.55 -17.33
N ASN A 6 -8.57 -6.36 -17.67
CA ASN A 6 -9.60 -7.38 -17.43
C ASN A 6 -9.51 -8.52 -18.45
N VAL A 7 -9.26 -8.22 -19.72
CA VAL A 7 -9.04 -9.24 -20.77
C VAL A 7 -7.82 -10.10 -20.45
N LEU A 8 -6.72 -9.49 -20.00
CA LEU A 8 -5.53 -10.22 -19.58
C LEU A 8 -5.82 -11.19 -18.43
N ARG A 9 -6.60 -10.76 -17.43
CA ARG A 9 -7.03 -11.64 -16.31
C ARG A 9 -7.83 -12.84 -16.81
N ILE A 10 -8.74 -12.65 -17.76
CA ILE A 10 -9.52 -13.73 -18.36
C ILE A 10 -8.60 -14.71 -19.10
N ILE A 11 -7.67 -14.21 -19.90
CA ILE A 11 -6.70 -15.03 -20.64
C ILE A 11 -5.87 -15.90 -19.69
N VAL A 12 -5.41 -15.33 -18.58
CA VAL A 12 -4.66 -16.06 -17.55
C VAL A 12 -5.50 -17.19 -16.96
N VAL A 13 -6.76 -16.94 -16.60
CA VAL A 13 -7.68 -17.99 -16.08
C VAL A 13 -7.89 -19.08 -17.13
N LEU A 14 -8.06 -18.72 -18.40
CA LEU A 14 -8.25 -19.68 -19.49
C LEU A 14 -7.02 -20.59 -19.65
N LEU A 15 -5.82 -20.02 -19.57
CA LEU A 15 -4.56 -20.76 -19.65
C LEU A 15 -4.41 -21.72 -18.47
N LEU A 16 -4.75 -21.28 -17.26
CA LEU A 16 -4.75 -22.14 -16.07
C LEU A 16 -5.72 -23.31 -16.21
N LEU A 17 -6.94 -23.07 -16.68
CA LEU A 17 -7.92 -24.13 -16.94
C LEU A 17 -7.42 -25.10 -18.02
N PHE A 18 -6.80 -24.58 -19.09
CA PHE A 18 -6.22 -25.41 -20.14
C PHE A 18 -5.15 -26.36 -19.60
N VAL A 19 -4.23 -25.86 -18.75
CA VAL A 19 -3.24 -26.68 -18.05
C VAL A 19 -3.92 -27.73 -17.18
N LEU A 20 -4.99 -27.36 -16.47
CA LEU A 20 -5.71 -28.28 -15.59
C LEU A 20 -6.36 -29.44 -16.35
N ILE A 21 -7.00 -29.15 -17.49
CA ILE A 21 -7.62 -30.16 -18.36
C ILE A 21 -6.57 -31.11 -18.93
N GLN A 22 -5.46 -30.57 -19.45
CA GLN A 22 -4.38 -31.38 -20.02
C GLN A 22 -3.76 -32.35 -19.01
N ASN A 23 -3.72 -31.97 -17.73
CA ASN A 23 -3.14 -32.79 -16.66
C ASN A 23 -4.18 -33.64 -15.91
N SER A 24 -5.47 -33.56 -16.26
CA SER A 24 -6.57 -34.21 -15.52
C SER A 24 -6.54 -35.74 -15.53
N GLY A 25 -5.98 -36.35 -16.57
CA GLY A 25 -5.83 -37.82 -16.67
C GLY A 25 -4.55 -38.36 -16.04
N GLN A 26 -3.62 -37.49 -15.64
CA GLN A 26 -2.32 -37.89 -15.14
C GLN A 26 -2.38 -38.19 -13.64
N ARG A 27 -1.80 -39.32 -13.25
CA ARG A 27 -1.63 -39.72 -11.85
C ARG A 27 -0.16 -39.66 -11.46
N ILE A 28 0.09 -39.20 -10.24
CA ILE A 28 1.44 -39.05 -9.70
C ILE A 28 1.51 -39.60 -8.27
N ASN A 29 2.73 -39.98 -7.88
CA ASN A 29 3.06 -40.27 -6.49
C ASN A 29 3.65 -39.00 -5.87
N LEU A 30 3.03 -38.53 -4.80
CA LEU A 30 3.35 -37.28 -4.14
C LEU A 30 4.03 -37.57 -2.80
N PHE A 31 5.23 -37.05 -2.62
CA PHE A 31 5.97 -37.11 -1.36
C PHE A 31 6.01 -35.71 -0.73
N LEU A 32 5.39 -35.55 0.44
CA LEU A 32 5.24 -34.30 1.17
C LEU A 32 5.86 -34.42 2.57
N PHE A 33 7.08 -33.91 2.74
CA PHE A 33 7.87 -33.98 3.99
C PHE A 33 8.01 -35.40 4.54
N THR A 34 7.00 -35.90 5.26
CA THR A 34 6.94 -37.26 5.84
C THR A 34 5.75 -38.07 5.32
N LEU A 35 4.81 -37.45 4.61
CA LEU A 35 3.60 -38.07 4.07
C LEU A 35 3.84 -38.51 2.62
N SER A 36 3.48 -39.75 2.32
CA SER A 36 3.53 -40.29 0.95
C SER A 36 2.12 -40.60 0.50
N TYR A 37 1.77 -40.14 -0.69
CA TYR A 37 0.51 -40.44 -1.34
C TYR A 37 0.76 -41.04 -2.71
N SER A 38 0.13 -42.18 -2.98
CA SER A 38 0.25 -42.88 -4.26
C SER A 38 -0.96 -42.61 -5.14
N GLU A 39 -0.77 -42.60 -6.46
CA GLU A 39 -1.85 -42.58 -7.45
C GLU A 39 -2.83 -41.38 -7.34
N ILE A 40 -2.34 -40.22 -6.89
CA ILE A 40 -3.16 -39.01 -6.81
C ILE A 40 -3.27 -38.35 -8.19
N ASN A 41 -4.45 -37.82 -8.51
CA ASN A 41 -4.66 -37.00 -9.70
C ASN A 41 -3.85 -35.69 -9.65
N LEU A 42 -2.97 -35.49 -10.64
CA LEU A 42 -2.12 -34.32 -10.75
C LEU A 42 -2.91 -33.00 -10.77
N ALA A 43 -4.07 -32.96 -11.43
CA ALA A 43 -4.90 -31.76 -11.49
C ALA A 43 -5.38 -31.33 -10.10
N ILE A 44 -5.65 -32.27 -9.19
CA ILE A 44 -6.04 -31.95 -7.80
C ILE A 44 -4.85 -31.32 -7.05
N VAL A 45 -3.66 -31.89 -7.22
CA VAL A 45 -2.43 -31.35 -6.59
C VAL A 45 -2.13 -29.95 -7.10
N LEU A 46 -2.22 -29.74 -8.42
CA LEU A 46 -2.04 -28.43 -9.03
C LEU A 46 -3.07 -27.41 -8.52
N LEU A 47 -4.34 -27.82 -8.38
CA LEU A 47 -5.39 -26.94 -7.88
C LEU A 47 -5.14 -26.52 -6.42
N ILE A 48 -4.78 -27.47 -5.54
CA ILE A 48 -4.53 -27.20 -4.12
C ILE A 48 -3.30 -26.30 -3.97
N THR A 49 -2.20 -26.62 -4.65
CA THR A 49 -0.95 -25.85 -4.57
C THR A 49 -1.12 -24.44 -5.12
N LEU A 50 -1.80 -24.28 -6.25
CA LEU A 50 -2.13 -22.98 -6.83
C LEU A 50 -3.04 -22.17 -5.90
N GLY A 51 -4.09 -22.79 -5.36
CA GLY A 51 -5.01 -22.15 -4.42
C GLY A 51 -4.30 -21.66 -3.16
N PHE A 52 -3.43 -22.50 -2.60
CA PHE A 52 -2.62 -22.15 -1.43
C PHE A 52 -1.67 -20.98 -1.74
N GLY A 53 -0.97 -21.01 -2.88
CA GLY A 53 -0.11 -19.92 -3.32
C GLY A 53 -0.88 -18.62 -3.56
N ALA A 54 -2.08 -18.68 -4.15
CA ALA A 54 -2.91 -17.51 -4.38
C ALA A 54 -3.39 -16.87 -3.07
N ILE A 55 -3.81 -17.68 -2.08
CA ILE A 55 -4.22 -17.20 -0.76
C ILE A 55 -3.05 -16.53 -0.03
N LEU A 56 -1.89 -17.18 0.00
CA LEU A 56 -0.69 -16.61 0.60
C LEU A 56 -0.25 -15.32 -0.10
N GLY A 57 -0.26 -15.30 -1.43
CA GLY A 57 0.04 -14.10 -2.20
C GLY A 57 -0.91 -12.95 -1.87
N ALA A 58 -2.21 -13.21 -1.81
CA ALA A 58 -3.21 -12.22 -1.44
C ALA A 58 -3.02 -11.69 -0.01
N LEU A 59 -2.68 -12.55 0.94
CA LEU A 59 -2.35 -12.16 2.31
C LEU A 59 -1.14 -11.23 2.36
N LEU A 60 -0.03 -11.61 1.70
CA LEU A 60 1.18 -10.79 1.65
C LEU A 60 0.95 -9.43 0.99
N LEU A 61 0.22 -9.41 -0.14
CA LEU A 61 -0.17 -8.17 -0.82
C LEU A 61 -1.02 -7.27 0.07
N SER A 62 -1.95 -7.86 0.82
CA SER A 62 -2.81 -7.12 1.75
C SER A 62 -2.00 -6.46 2.87
N PHE A 63 -1.07 -7.20 3.48
CA PHE A 63 -0.18 -6.64 4.51
C PHE A 63 0.69 -5.51 3.94
N SER A 64 1.26 -5.68 2.75
CA SER A 64 2.06 -4.65 2.08
C SER A 64 1.25 -3.38 1.81
N LEU A 65 0.01 -3.53 1.33
CA LEU A 65 -0.89 -2.41 1.06
C LEU A 65 -1.20 -1.61 2.32
N ILE A 66 -1.48 -2.28 3.43
CA ILE A 66 -1.76 -1.64 4.73
C ILE A 66 -0.51 -0.89 5.22
N HIS A 67 0.67 -1.50 5.12
CA HIS A 67 1.93 -0.87 5.50
C HIS A 67 2.17 0.43 4.72
N SER A 68 2.00 0.37 3.39
CA SER A 68 2.15 1.52 2.51
C SER A 68 1.18 2.67 2.86
N HIS A 69 -0.08 2.37 3.18
CA HIS A 69 -1.04 3.41 3.61
C HIS A 69 -0.63 4.07 4.92
N ASN A 70 -0.11 3.31 5.86
CA ASN A 70 0.38 3.84 7.14
C ASN A 70 1.61 4.73 6.94
N GLU A 71 2.53 4.34 6.06
CA GLU A 71 3.71 5.12 5.73
C GLU A 71 3.34 6.45 5.06
N VAL A 72 2.43 6.43 4.09
CA VAL A 72 1.90 7.65 3.46
C VAL A 72 1.28 8.59 4.49
N ARG A 73 0.47 8.07 5.42
CA ARG A 73 -0.13 8.87 6.50
C ARG A 73 0.94 9.48 7.42
N GLN A 74 1.98 8.73 7.77
CA GLN A 74 3.08 9.23 8.59
C GLN A 74 3.88 10.33 7.88
N LEU A 75 4.22 10.12 6.60
CA LEU A 75 4.92 11.09 5.79
C LEU A 75 4.14 12.40 5.65
N GLN A 76 2.82 12.31 5.43
CA GLN A 76 1.96 13.49 5.38
C GLN A 76 1.90 14.23 6.73
N LYS A 77 1.88 13.52 7.87
CA LYS A 77 1.92 14.16 9.20
C LYS A 77 3.24 14.90 9.42
N LYS A 78 4.37 14.26 9.11
CA LYS A 78 5.70 14.89 9.20
C LYS A 78 5.82 16.12 8.30
N ASN A 79 5.35 16.01 7.06
CA ASN A 79 5.36 17.13 6.12
C ASN A 79 4.54 18.32 6.64
N ARG A 80 3.32 18.08 7.15
CA ARG A 80 2.50 19.13 7.79
C ARG A 80 3.17 19.75 9.02
N GLN A 81 3.86 18.95 9.82
CA GLN A 81 4.60 19.45 10.99
C GLN A 81 5.76 20.35 10.57
N LEU A 82 6.57 19.93 9.59
CA LEU A 82 7.67 20.72 9.06
C LEU A 82 7.19 22.05 8.45
N ILE A 83 6.04 22.06 7.77
CA ILE A 83 5.42 23.30 7.26
C ILE A 83 5.05 24.23 8.42
N LYS A 84 4.46 23.70 9.51
CA LYS A 84 4.13 24.50 10.70
C LYS A 84 5.37 25.03 11.40
N GLU A 85 6.43 24.23 11.49
CA GLU A 85 7.71 24.68 12.05
C GLU A 85 8.28 25.81 11.20
N LEU A 86 8.34 25.66 9.88
CA LEU A 86 8.79 26.70 8.96
C LEU A 86 7.97 27.99 9.10
N GLU A 87 6.65 27.88 9.21
CA GLU A 87 5.75 29.02 9.42
C GLU A 87 5.97 29.69 10.78
N ASN A 88 6.22 28.91 11.82
CA ASN A 88 6.53 29.42 13.15
C ASN A 88 7.90 30.12 13.19
N LEU A 89 8.91 29.58 12.48
CA LEU A 89 10.20 30.25 12.29
C LEU A 89 10.04 31.58 11.53
N ARG A 90 9.19 31.64 10.50
CA ARG A 90 8.85 32.89 9.80
C ARG A 90 8.14 33.88 10.74
N ASN A 91 7.22 33.40 11.58
CA ASN A 91 6.44 34.26 12.47
C ASN A 91 7.27 34.82 13.63
N ILE A 92 8.24 34.05 14.14
CA ILE A 92 9.19 34.51 15.17
C ILE A 92 10.08 35.67 14.67
N SER A 93 10.20 35.87 13.36
CA SER A 93 11.01 36.96 12.79
C SER A 93 10.27 38.30 12.63
N ILE A 94 8.94 38.31 12.82
CA ILE A 94 8.08 39.48 12.51
C ILE A 94 7.66 40.25 13.78
N ASP A 95 7.58 39.58 14.94
CA ASP A 95 7.20 40.23 16.21
C ASP A 95 8.36 41.00 16.88
N GLU A 96 9.56 40.99 16.29
CA GLU A 96 10.77 41.66 16.81
C GLU A 96 11.25 42.82 15.92
N ILE A 97 10.38 43.35 15.05
CA ILE A 97 10.57 44.69 14.46
C ILE A 97 9.69 45.64 15.28
N PRO A 98 10.25 46.36 16.26
CA PRO A 98 9.51 47.43 16.90
C PRO A 98 9.09 48.40 15.81
N ASP A 99 7.80 48.71 15.74
CA ASP A 99 7.30 49.85 14.98
C ASP A 99 7.95 51.12 15.56
N GLU A 100 9.11 51.49 15.04
CA GLU A 100 9.69 52.82 15.19
C GLU A 100 8.80 53.82 14.45
N GLY A 101 7.67 54.20 15.07
CA GLY A 101 6.70 55.07 14.42
C GLY A 101 5.62 55.69 15.30
N SER A 102 5.62 55.45 16.61
CA SER A 102 4.63 56.06 17.53
C SER A 102 5.31 56.87 18.64
N LYS A 103 6.10 57.88 18.24
CA LYS A 103 6.34 59.05 19.08
C LYS A 103 5.68 60.26 18.43
N ASP A 104 5.02 61.03 19.28
CA ASP A 104 4.41 62.34 19.12
C ASP A 104 2.91 62.42 18.77
N LYS A 105 2.25 63.25 19.62
CA LYS A 105 0.84 63.71 19.66
C LYS A 105 -0.01 62.88 20.64
N ASP A 106 -0.46 63.35 21.80
CA ASP A 106 -0.81 64.72 22.20
C ASP A 106 -0.65 64.92 23.73
N GLN A 107 0.33 65.74 24.12
CA GLN A 107 0.23 66.58 25.31
C GLN A 107 -0.46 67.89 24.91
N ASN A 108 -1.78 67.92 24.84
CA ASN A 108 -2.52 69.17 25.10
C ASN A 108 -4.02 68.91 25.22
N GLN A 109 -4.54 68.95 26.45
CA GLN A 109 -5.84 69.54 26.82
C GLN A 109 -6.03 69.38 28.33
N SER A 110 -5.28 70.19 29.08
CA SER A 110 -5.74 70.69 30.37
C SER A 110 -6.30 72.08 30.13
N GLN A 111 -7.63 72.22 30.15
CA GLN A 111 -8.36 73.39 30.65
C GLN A 111 -9.68 72.92 31.23
#